data_AF-A0A2N7G785-F1
#
_entry.id   AF-A0A2N7G785-F1
#
_cell.length_a   1.000
_cell.length_b   1.000
_cell.length_c   1.000
_cell.angle_alpha   90.00
_cell.angle_beta   90.00
_cell.angle_gamma   90.00
#
_symmetry.space_group_name_H-M   'P 1'
#
loop_
_entity.id
_entity.type
_entity.pdbx_description
1 polymer ?
#
loop_
_entity_poly.entity_id
_entity_poly.type
_entity_poly.pdbx_seq_one_letter_code
_entity_poly.pdbx_strand_id
1 'polypeptide(L)'
;MSITSLPISDIKNQWLFQHVDVKFPTKESLVGKALYQARLSQAEYRNWSEHKANPVEIFAPDDVYLVDFHRLTVMFSLLQSSWWSDEKEKANVLEFFTQIILSDPCELYVGFIGGKPISAAIVTRSDDTLLVSDFACDHDLISQLNHSIETVRDSFIVDLIERKATTDSADISVYIELM
;
A
#
# COMPACT_ATOMS: atom_id res chain seq x y z
N MET A 1 18.11 -4.84 9.09
CA MET A 1 18.25 -3.54 9.82
C MET A 1 17.12 -2.61 9.38
N SER A 2 16.67 -1.69 10.23
CA SER A 2 15.66 -0.69 9.84
C SER A 2 16.35 0.54 9.24
N ILE A 3 15.87 0.99 8.08
CA ILE A 3 16.35 2.15 7.32
C ILE A 3 15.31 3.26 7.47
N THR A 4 15.72 4.48 7.81
CA THR A 4 14.78 5.60 8.01
C THR A 4 14.60 6.49 6.78
N SER A 5 15.37 6.26 5.72
CA SER A 5 15.27 6.99 4.45
C SER A 5 15.66 6.09 3.29
N LEU A 6 14.80 5.99 2.29
CA LEU A 6 14.98 5.14 1.13
C LEU A 6 14.60 5.92 -0.14
N PRO A 7 15.50 6.14 -1.12
CA PRO A 7 15.19 7.00 -2.27
C PRO A 7 13.92 6.63 -3.06
N ILE A 8 13.60 5.34 -3.18
CA ILE A 8 12.38 4.90 -3.86
C ILE A 8 11.10 5.28 -3.11
N SER A 9 11.15 5.54 -1.80
CA SER A 9 9.99 6.04 -1.07
C SER A 9 9.70 7.51 -1.38
N ASP A 10 10.73 8.32 -1.67
CA ASP A 10 10.53 9.70 -2.14
C ASP A 10 9.82 9.73 -3.50
N ILE A 11 10.17 8.80 -4.41
CA ILE A 11 9.48 8.62 -5.69
C ILE A 11 7.99 8.30 -5.46
N LYS A 12 7.70 7.32 -4.61
CA LYS A 12 6.32 6.94 -4.22
C LYS A 12 5.55 8.13 -3.65
N ASN A 13 6.16 8.84 -2.70
CA ASN A 13 5.53 9.95 -2.01
C ASN A 13 5.28 11.12 -2.97
N GLN A 14 6.24 11.46 -3.83
CA GLN A 14 6.06 12.49 -4.84
C GLN A 14 4.95 12.12 -5.83
N TRP A 15 4.92 10.87 -6.30
CA TRP A 15 3.86 10.38 -7.17
C TRP A 15 2.49 10.53 -6.52
N LEU A 16 2.35 10.14 -5.25
CA LEU A 16 1.07 10.22 -4.54
C LEU A 16 0.64 11.68 -4.30
N PHE A 17 1.58 12.57 -3.97
CA PHE A 17 1.31 13.97 -3.67
C PHE A 17 0.88 14.80 -4.87
N GLN A 18 1.26 14.40 -6.08
CA GLN A 18 0.97 15.15 -7.30
C GLN A 18 -0.51 15.08 -7.71
N HIS A 19 -1.25 14.06 -7.26
CA HIS A 19 -2.66 13.89 -7.62
C HIS A 19 -3.58 15.01 -7.10
N VAL A 20 -3.12 15.75 -6.10
CA VAL A 20 -3.82 16.95 -5.58
C VAL A 20 -3.10 18.26 -5.91
N ASP A 21 -1.99 18.19 -6.65
CA ASP A 21 -1.30 19.38 -7.18
C ASP A 21 -1.92 19.79 -8.53
N VAL A 22 -3.21 20.08 -8.47
CA VAL A 22 -4.02 20.46 -9.63
C VAL A 22 -4.52 21.89 -9.48
N LYS A 23 -5.08 22.45 -10.55
CA LYS A 23 -5.54 23.85 -10.57
C LYS A 23 -6.61 24.15 -9.50
N PHE A 24 -7.43 23.17 -9.13
CA PHE A 24 -8.55 23.34 -8.21
C PHE A 24 -8.72 22.09 -7.31
N PRO A 25 -7.84 21.88 -6.32
CA PRO A 25 -7.98 20.76 -5.39
C PRO A 25 -9.10 21.02 -4.38
N THR A 26 -9.70 19.95 -3.85
CA THR A 26 -10.64 20.08 -2.72
C THR A 26 -9.86 20.40 -1.44
N LYS A 27 -10.50 21.12 -0.49
CA LYS A 27 -9.84 21.48 0.77
C LYS A 27 -9.54 20.23 1.59
N GLU A 28 -10.47 19.29 1.54
CA GLU A 28 -10.46 17.99 2.16
C GLU A 28 -9.27 17.16 1.65
N SER A 29 -9.05 17.11 0.34
CA SER A 29 -7.86 16.47 -0.27
C SER A 29 -6.53 17.06 0.23
N LEU A 30 -6.44 18.38 0.38
CA LEU A 30 -5.24 19.04 0.90
C LEU A 30 -4.99 18.69 2.37
N VAL A 31 -6.06 18.63 3.18
CA VAL A 31 -5.97 18.20 4.58
C VAL A 31 -5.59 16.73 4.67
N GLY A 32 -6.17 15.86 3.84
CA GLY A 32 -5.85 14.44 3.75
C GLY A 32 -4.39 14.20 3.40
N LYS A 33 -3.85 14.94 2.41
CA LYS A 33 -2.42 14.91 2.07
C LYS A 33 -1.55 15.29 3.27
N ALA A 34 -1.90 16.34 4.02
CA ALA A 34 -1.13 16.76 5.18
C ALA A 34 -1.14 15.71 6.32
N LEU A 35 -2.29 15.08 6.57
CA LEU A 35 -2.43 13.97 7.52
C LEU A 35 -1.57 12.77 7.12
N TYR A 36 -1.59 12.42 5.83
CA TYR A 36 -0.77 11.36 5.29
C TYR A 36 0.74 11.67 5.41
N GLN A 37 1.16 12.90 5.08
CA GLN A 37 2.54 13.36 5.27
C GLN A 37 3.01 13.29 6.72
N ALA A 38 2.15 13.62 7.68
CA ALA A 38 2.46 13.48 9.09
C ALA A 38 2.71 12.01 9.48
N ARG A 39 1.90 11.08 8.96
CA ARG A 39 2.08 9.64 9.20
C ARG A 39 3.39 9.11 8.61
N LEU A 40 3.80 9.57 7.43
CA LEU A 40 5.07 9.16 6.81
C LEU A 40 6.31 9.46 7.67
N SER A 41 6.24 10.41 8.60
CA SER A 41 7.36 10.69 9.52
C SER A 41 7.71 9.51 10.45
N GLN A 42 6.82 8.52 10.55
CA GLN A 42 6.99 7.31 11.34
C GLN A 42 7.44 6.11 10.49
N ALA A 43 7.61 6.29 9.17
CA ALA A 43 7.93 5.21 8.26
C ALA A 43 9.35 4.66 8.50
N GLU A 44 9.42 3.33 8.57
CA GLU A 44 10.65 2.55 8.63
C GLU A 44 10.71 1.59 7.45
N TYR A 45 11.89 1.43 6.85
CA TYR A 45 12.10 0.56 5.70
C TYR A 45 12.94 -0.65 6.07
N ARG A 46 12.58 -1.83 5.56
CA ARG A 46 13.36 -3.06 5.74
C ARG A 46 13.58 -3.77 4.42
N ASN A 47 14.77 -4.33 4.25
CA ASN A 47 15.03 -5.21 3.11
C ASN A 47 14.30 -6.54 3.33
N TRP A 48 13.50 -6.97 2.34
CA TRP A 48 12.71 -8.19 2.41
C TRP A 48 13.56 -9.46 2.41
N SER A 49 14.74 -9.46 1.78
CA SER A 49 15.63 -10.62 1.76
C SER A 49 16.14 -11.03 3.15
N GLU A 50 16.13 -10.10 4.10
CA GLU A 50 16.43 -10.38 5.52
C GLU A 50 15.22 -10.96 6.26
N HIS A 51 14.02 -10.87 5.68
CA HIS A 51 12.77 -11.34 6.26
C HIS A 51 12.61 -12.83 6.00
N LYS A 52 12.90 -13.65 7.02
CA LYS A 52 12.71 -15.11 6.99
C LYS A 52 11.23 -15.49 7.20
N ALA A 53 10.33 -14.92 6.40
CA ALA A 53 8.96 -15.42 6.38
C ALA A 53 8.91 -16.74 5.62
N ASN A 54 8.33 -17.76 6.25
CA ASN A 54 7.69 -18.86 5.53
C ASN A 54 6.20 -18.52 5.51
N PRO A 55 5.74 -17.64 4.60
CA PRO A 55 4.38 -17.16 4.64
C PRO A 55 3.42 -18.35 4.45
N VAL A 56 2.35 -18.37 5.24
CA VAL A 56 1.20 -19.21 4.95
C VAL A 56 0.50 -18.58 3.76
N GLU A 57 0.21 -19.36 2.73
CA GLU A 57 -0.55 -18.91 1.57
C GLU A 57 -2.00 -18.63 2.01
N ILE A 58 -2.34 -17.34 2.14
CA ILE A 58 -3.69 -16.89 2.53
C ILE A 58 -4.50 -16.45 1.31
N PHE A 59 -3.86 -15.76 0.36
CA PHE A 59 -4.50 -15.26 -0.85
C PHE A 59 -4.30 -16.27 -1.98
N ALA A 60 -5.37 -16.64 -2.68
CA ALA A 60 -5.21 -17.33 -3.95
C ALA A 60 -4.69 -16.35 -5.02
N PRO A 61 -4.10 -16.84 -6.14
CA PRO A 61 -3.63 -15.98 -7.22
C PRO A 61 -4.71 -15.05 -7.80
N ASP A 62 -5.98 -15.44 -7.74
CA ASP A 62 -7.11 -14.64 -8.23
C ASP A 62 -7.75 -13.76 -7.14
N ASP A 63 -7.16 -13.67 -5.95
CA ASP A 63 -7.66 -12.86 -4.83
C ASP A 63 -6.95 -11.50 -4.72
N VAL A 64 -5.84 -11.27 -5.44
CA VAL A 64 -5.08 -10.01 -5.42
C VAL A 64 -5.20 -9.29 -6.75
N TYR A 65 -5.74 -8.07 -6.71
CA TYR A 65 -6.12 -7.30 -7.89
C TYR A 65 -5.30 -6.01 -7.99
N LEU A 66 -4.81 -5.72 -9.19
CA LEU A 66 -4.35 -4.38 -9.57
C LEU A 66 -5.55 -3.42 -9.58
N VAL A 67 -5.37 -2.23 -9.00
CA VAL A 67 -6.41 -1.21 -8.92
C VAL A 67 -6.47 -0.40 -10.22
N ASP A 68 -7.05 -0.97 -11.26
CA ASP A 68 -7.12 -0.39 -12.61
C ASP A 68 -8.47 0.27 -12.95
N PHE A 69 -9.44 0.23 -12.03
CA PHE A 69 -10.71 0.94 -12.17
C PHE A 69 -11.20 1.56 -10.85
N HIS A 70 -12.10 2.54 -10.99
CA HIS A 70 -12.59 3.39 -9.89
C HIS A 70 -13.04 2.60 -8.65
N ARG A 71 -13.78 1.49 -8.80
CA ARG A 71 -14.31 0.78 -7.62
C ARG A 71 -13.18 0.23 -6.76
N LEU A 72 -12.10 -0.26 -7.37
CA LEU A 72 -10.93 -0.71 -6.63
C LEU A 72 -10.18 0.46 -5.99
N THR A 73 -10.13 1.64 -6.64
CA THR A 73 -9.56 2.85 -6.03
C THR A 73 -10.31 3.24 -4.76
N VAL A 74 -11.64 3.13 -4.77
CA VAL A 74 -12.46 3.38 -3.57
C VAL A 74 -12.15 2.36 -2.48
N MET A 75 -12.07 1.06 -2.81
CA MET A 75 -11.76 0.01 -1.82
C MET A 75 -10.36 0.20 -1.22
N PHE A 76 -9.36 0.50 -2.05
CA PHE A 76 -8.02 0.86 -1.63
C PHE A 76 -8.06 2.04 -0.65
N SER A 77 -8.75 3.13 -1.04
CA SER A 77 -8.82 4.35 -0.23
C SER A 77 -9.53 4.13 1.11
N LEU A 78 -10.58 3.29 1.14
CA LEU A 78 -11.27 2.89 2.37
C LEU A 78 -10.33 2.14 3.32
N LEU A 79 -9.61 1.12 2.82
CA LEU A 79 -8.62 0.38 3.60
C LEU A 79 -7.53 1.31 4.12
N GLN A 80 -6.98 2.19 3.29
CA GLN A 80 -5.96 3.14 3.72
C GLN A 80 -6.45 4.11 4.78
N SER A 81 -7.66 4.65 4.64
CA SER A 81 -8.23 5.59 5.61
C SER A 81 -8.46 4.96 6.98
N SER A 82 -8.49 3.63 7.09
CA SER A 82 -8.73 2.92 8.36
C SER A 82 -7.66 3.15 9.43
N TRP A 83 -6.47 3.61 9.03
CA TRP A 83 -5.40 4.01 9.95
C TRP A 83 -5.77 5.20 10.85
N TRP A 84 -6.77 6.00 10.48
CA TRP A 84 -7.23 7.16 11.25
C TRP A 84 -8.52 6.82 12.02
N SER A 85 -8.46 6.96 13.35
CA SER A 85 -9.62 6.73 14.22
C SER A 85 -10.57 7.92 14.32
N ASP A 86 -10.09 9.15 14.06
CA ASP A 86 -10.96 10.32 13.98
C ASP A 86 -11.71 10.32 12.64
N GLU A 87 -13.04 10.35 12.71
CA GLU A 87 -13.90 10.24 11.52
C GLU A 87 -13.70 11.39 10.52
N LYS A 88 -13.32 12.58 10.99
CA LYS A 88 -13.05 13.71 10.11
C LYS A 88 -11.69 13.56 9.43
N GLU A 89 -10.66 13.14 10.16
CA GLU A 89 -9.35 12.82 9.58
C GLU A 89 -9.47 11.70 8.55
N LYS A 90 -10.17 10.62 8.90
CA LYS A 90 -10.48 9.50 8.01
C LYS A 90 -11.17 9.96 6.73
N ALA A 91 -12.20 10.82 6.83
CA ALA A 91 -12.89 11.35 5.65
C ALA A 91 -11.97 12.20 4.76
N ASN A 92 -11.10 13.03 5.34
CA ASN A 92 -10.16 13.84 4.57
C ASN A 92 -9.11 12.96 3.87
N VAL A 93 -8.59 11.95 4.56
CA VAL A 93 -7.60 11.02 3.98
C VAL A 93 -8.24 10.14 2.90
N LEU A 94 -9.47 9.68 3.11
CA LEU A 94 -10.25 8.99 2.09
C LEU A 94 -10.38 9.85 0.83
N GLU A 95 -10.77 11.11 0.98
CA GLU A 95 -10.90 12.06 -0.13
C GLU A 95 -9.57 12.32 -0.86
N PHE A 96 -8.44 12.31 -0.12
CA PHE A 96 -7.11 12.40 -0.72
C PHE A 96 -6.77 11.17 -1.59
N PHE A 97 -6.95 9.96 -1.05
CA PHE A 97 -6.63 8.73 -1.79
C PHE A 97 -7.57 8.47 -2.98
N THR A 98 -8.82 8.94 -2.93
CA THR A 98 -9.74 8.81 -4.07
C THR A 98 -9.36 9.68 -5.26
N GLN A 99 -8.48 10.67 -5.11
CA GLN A 99 -7.95 11.46 -6.24
C GLN A 99 -6.87 10.72 -7.04
N ILE A 100 -6.40 9.55 -6.58
CA ILE A 100 -5.34 8.83 -7.29
C ILE A 100 -5.80 8.46 -8.70
N ILE A 101 -4.95 8.78 -9.67
CA ILE A 101 -5.05 8.32 -11.05
C ILE A 101 -3.87 7.37 -11.27
N LEU A 102 -4.16 6.08 -11.43
CA LEU A 102 -3.14 5.04 -11.61
C LEU A 102 -2.22 5.38 -12.79
N SER A 103 -0.91 5.43 -12.53
CA SER A 103 0.12 5.74 -13.51
C SER A 103 1.48 5.30 -12.97
N ASP A 104 2.44 5.04 -13.86
CA ASP A 104 3.82 4.76 -13.46
C ASP A 104 4.39 5.89 -12.58
N PRO A 105 5.27 5.57 -11.61
CA PRO A 105 5.90 4.27 -11.35
C PRO A 105 5.19 3.42 -10.28
N CYS A 106 4.00 3.83 -9.84
CA CYS A 106 3.30 3.20 -8.73
C CYS A 106 2.08 2.42 -9.18
N GLU A 107 1.92 1.24 -8.62
CA GLU A 107 0.75 0.39 -8.76
C GLU A 107 0.08 0.23 -7.40
N LEU A 108 -1.25 0.20 -7.38
CA LEU A 108 -2.00 -0.09 -6.16
C LEU A 108 -2.59 -1.49 -6.26
N TYR A 109 -2.62 -2.19 -5.14
CA TYR A 109 -3.18 -3.53 -5.06
C TYR A 109 -4.19 -3.63 -3.93
N VAL A 110 -5.22 -4.46 -4.14
CA VAL A 110 -6.20 -4.85 -3.12
C VAL A 110 -6.31 -6.36 -3.11
N GLY A 111 -6.13 -6.97 -1.94
CA GLY A 111 -6.36 -8.38 -1.68
C GLY A 111 -7.76 -8.62 -1.13
N PHE A 112 -8.37 -9.73 -1.53
CA PHE A 112 -9.71 -10.14 -1.12
C PHE A 112 -9.68 -11.49 -0.40
N ILE A 113 -10.58 -11.67 0.56
CA ILE A 113 -10.89 -13.00 1.11
C ILE A 113 -12.41 -13.13 1.17
N GLY A 114 -12.96 -14.18 0.56
CA GLY A 114 -14.41 -14.40 0.52
C GLY A 114 -15.18 -13.24 -0.15
N GLY A 115 -14.58 -12.59 -1.15
CA GLY A 115 -15.18 -11.47 -1.88
C GLY A 115 -15.20 -10.13 -1.15
N LYS A 116 -14.54 -10.02 0.01
CA LYS A 116 -14.38 -8.76 0.76
C LYS A 116 -12.94 -8.26 0.66
N PRO A 117 -12.71 -6.95 0.44
CA PRO A 117 -11.36 -6.39 0.45
C PRO A 117 -10.81 -6.46 1.88
N ILE A 118 -9.62 -7.02 2.04
CA ILE A 118 -8.99 -7.25 3.35
C ILE A 118 -7.62 -6.61 3.49
N SER A 119 -6.90 -6.43 2.38
CA SER A 119 -5.56 -5.84 2.37
C SER A 119 -5.41 -4.88 1.20
N ALA A 120 -4.57 -3.87 1.37
CA ALA A 120 -4.16 -2.94 0.33
C ALA A 120 -2.69 -2.59 0.49
N ALA A 121 -2.01 -2.30 -0.62
CA ALA A 121 -0.63 -1.80 -0.62
C ALA A 121 -0.33 -1.01 -1.90
N ILE A 122 0.72 -0.19 -1.84
CA ILE A 122 1.32 0.48 -2.99
C ILE A 122 2.62 -0.25 -3.34
N VAL A 123 2.76 -0.64 -4.60
CA VAL A 123 3.99 -1.19 -5.16
C VAL A 123 4.65 -0.10 -6.00
N THR A 124 5.89 0.25 -5.68
CA THR A 124 6.69 1.21 -6.47
C THR A 124 7.89 0.50 -7.03
N ARG A 125 8.15 0.68 -8.33
CA ARG A 125 9.34 0.15 -9.00
C ARG A 125 10.19 1.30 -9.52
N SER A 126 11.49 1.26 -9.22
CA SER A 126 12.48 2.18 -9.77
C SER A 126 13.77 1.41 -9.99
N ASP A 127 14.25 1.36 -11.23
CA ASP A 127 15.43 0.59 -11.64
C ASP A 127 15.34 -0.87 -11.12
N ASP A 128 16.36 -1.33 -10.40
CA ASP A 128 16.45 -2.66 -9.79
C ASP A 128 15.91 -2.70 -8.36
N THR A 129 15.05 -1.74 -7.99
CA THR A 129 14.45 -1.66 -6.64
C THR A 129 12.94 -1.76 -6.69
N LEU A 130 12.38 -2.58 -5.80
CA LEU A 130 10.95 -2.71 -5.55
C LEU A 130 10.65 -2.27 -4.11
N LEU A 131 9.66 -1.42 -3.93
CA LEU A 131 9.13 -1.04 -2.62
C LEU A 131 7.67 -1.48 -2.52
N VAL A 132 7.35 -2.29 -1.51
CA VAL A 132 5.97 -2.51 -1.07
C VAL A 132 5.71 -1.61 0.13
N SER A 133 4.79 -0.66 -0.03
CA SER A 133 4.51 0.42 0.94
C SER A 133 3.04 0.55 1.25
N ASP A 134 2.72 1.34 2.28
CA ASP A 134 1.34 1.65 2.66
C ASP A 134 0.47 0.41 2.82
N PHE A 135 0.99 -0.63 3.49
CA PHE A 135 0.15 -1.77 3.83
C PHE A 135 -1.00 -1.31 4.73
N ALA A 136 -2.22 -1.69 4.39
CA ALA A 136 -3.41 -1.49 5.20
C ALA A 136 -4.25 -2.76 5.18
N CYS A 137 -5.00 -3.00 6.25
CA CYS A 137 -5.86 -4.17 6.34
C CYS A 137 -7.12 -3.95 7.18
N ASP A 138 -8.14 -4.79 6.95
CA ASP A 138 -9.33 -4.85 7.80
C ASP A 138 -9.06 -5.75 9.01
N HIS A 139 -8.77 -5.13 10.15
CA HIS A 139 -8.44 -5.82 11.40
C HIS A 139 -9.58 -6.72 11.91
N ASP A 140 -10.84 -6.26 11.76
CA ASP A 140 -12.00 -7.00 12.24
C ASP A 140 -12.23 -8.25 11.39
N LEU A 141 -12.12 -8.13 10.07
CA LEU A 141 -12.25 -9.26 9.15
C LEU A 141 -11.13 -10.28 9.34
N ILE A 142 -9.88 -9.81 9.51
CA ILE A 142 -8.73 -10.68 9.81
C ILE A 142 -8.98 -11.47 11.10
N SER A 143 -9.45 -10.81 12.16
CA SER A 143 -9.77 -11.46 13.42
C SER A 143 -10.90 -12.49 13.27
N GLN A 144 -11.93 -12.21 12.47
CA GLN A 144 -13.03 -13.16 12.21
C GLN A 144 -12.56 -14.41 11.46
N LEU A 145 -11.53 -14.26 10.61
CA LEU A 145 -10.94 -15.35 9.85
C LEU A 145 -9.89 -16.16 10.65
N ASN A 146 -9.63 -15.81 11.91
CA ASN A 146 -8.61 -16.43 12.77
C ASN A 146 -7.18 -16.34 12.20
N HIS A 147 -6.88 -15.28 11.44
CA HIS A 147 -5.52 -14.99 11.01
C HIS A 147 -4.91 -13.87 11.85
N SER A 148 -3.57 -13.81 11.90
CA SER A 148 -2.86 -12.64 12.44
C SER A 148 -2.62 -11.62 11.33
N ILE A 149 -2.51 -10.34 11.72
CA ILE A 149 -2.23 -9.25 10.78
C ILE A 149 -0.89 -9.46 10.10
N GLU A 150 0.12 -9.93 10.83
CA GLU A 150 1.44 -10.22 10.30
C GLU A 150 1.39 -11.34 9.26
N THR A 151 0.59 -12.39 9.51
CA THR A 151 0.46 -13.51 8.57
C THR A 151 -0.20 -13.05 7.27
N VAL A 152 -1.27 -12.25 7.36
CA VAL A 152 -1.96 -11.68 6.20
C VAL A 152 -1.05 -10.72 5.44
N ARG A 153 -0.35 -9.84 6.16
CA ARG A 153 0.61 -8.91 5.57
C ARG A 153 1.70 -9.66 4.82
N ASP A 154 2.34 -10.61 5.46
CA ASP A 154 3.49 -11.30 4.88
C ASP A 154 3.05 -12.16 3.67
N SER A 155 1.88 -12.81 3.74
CA SER A 155 1.30 -13.51 2.59
C SER A 155 1.00 -12.56 1.42
N PHE A 156 0.43 -11.39 1.71
CA PHE A 156 0.12 -10.39 0.69
C PHE A 156 1.38 -9.82 0.04
N ILE A 157 2.39 -9.48 0.85
CA ILE A 157 3.66 -8.94 0.36
C ILE A 157 4.38 -9.96 -0.53
N VAL A 158 4.42 -11.24 -0.16
CA VAL A 158 5.04 -12.27 -1.01
C VAL A 158 4.35 -12.41 -2.35
N ASP A 159 3.02 -12.47 -2.38
CA ASP A 159 2.26 -12.52 -3.63
C ASP A 159 2.58 -11.31 -4.54
N LEU A 160 2.64 -10.10 -3.97
CA LEU A 160 3.00 -8.89 -4.73
C LEU A 160 4.44 -8.95 -5.27
N ILE A 161 5.39 -9.46 -4.49
CA ILE A 161 6.79 -9.60 -4.91
C ILE A 161 6.88 -10.61 -6.06
N GLU A 162 6.23 -11.77 -5.95
CA GLU A 162 6.27 -12.82 -6.97
C GLU A 162 5.67 -12.35 -8.30
N ARG A 163 4.57 -11.59 -8.26
CA ARG A 163 3.97 -10.97 -9.45
C ARG A 163 4.89 -9.99 -10.16
N LYS A 164 5.82 -9.36 -9.44
CA LYS A 164 6.71 -8.32 -9.99
C LYS A 164 8.10 -8.83 -10.34
N ALA A 165 8.61 -9.77 -9.55
CA ALA A 165 9.91 -10.41 -9.77
C ALA A 165 9.93 -11.32 -11.01
N THR A 166 8.78 -11.85 -11.43
CA THR A 166 8.66 -12.72 -12.63
C THR A 166 8.85 -11.98 -13.97
N THR A 167 8.95 -10.65 -13.97
CA THR A 167 8.99 -9.85 -15.21
C THR A 167 10.40 -9.50 -15.70
N ASP A 168 11.45 -9.56 -14.86
CA ASP A 168 12.84 -9.29 -15.29
C ASP A 168 13.87 -10.10 -14.50
N SER A 169 14.80 -10.75 -15.21
CA SER A 169 15.81 -11.69 -14.71
C SER A 169 17.03 -11.03 -14.04
N ALA A 170 16.85 -9.96 -13.27
CA ALA A 170 17.92 -9.30 -12.49
C ALA A 170 17.63 -9.42 -10.99
N ASP A 171 18.68 -9.43 -10.15
CA ASP A 171 18.58 -9.43 -8.69
C ASP A 171 17.90 -8.13 -8.20
N ILE A 172 16.58 -8.10 -8.16
CA ILE A 172 15.80 -6.95 -7.68
C ILE A 172 15.95 -6.85 -6.16
N SER A 173 16.37 -5.67 -5.68
CA SER A 173 16.37 -5.35 -4.26
C SER A 173 14.96 -5.00 -3.79
N VAL A 174 14.41 -5.82 -2.90
CA VAL A 174 13.05 -5.64 -2.39
C VAL A 174 13.06 -5.02 -1.01
N TYR A 175 12.26 -3.98 -0.82
CA TYR A 175 12.05 -3.30 0.46
C TYR A 175 10.56 -3.27 0.83
N ILE A 176 10.30 -3.24 2.13
CA ILE A 176 8.97 -2.99 2.69
C ILE A 176 8.97 -1.74 3.56
N GLU A 177 7.89 -0.96 3.49
CA GLU A 177 7.61 0.13 4.43
C GLU A 177 6.78 -0.40 5.60
N LEU A 178 7.19 -0.05 6.81
CA LEU A 178 6.52 -0.34 8.06
C LEU A 178 6.13 1.00 8.70
N MET A 179 4.88 1.08 9.16
CA MET A 179 4.28 2.22 9.83
C MET A 179 3.55 1.78 11.08
#